data_AF-A0A286PHD0-F1
#
_entry.id   AF-A0A286PHD0-F1
#
_cell.length_a   1.000
_cell.length_b   1.000
_cell.length_c   1.000
_cell.angle_alpha   90.00
_cell.angle_beta   90.00
_cell.angle_gamma   90.00
#
_symmetry.space_group_name_H-M   'P 1'
#
loop_
_entity.id
_entity.type
_entity.pdbx_description
1 polymer ?
#
loop_
_entity_poly.entity_id
_entity_poly.type
_entity_poly.pdbx_seq_one_letter_code
_entity_poly.pdbx_strand_id
1 'polypeptide(L)'
;MSEIVEAERRLGRTLPTELKQLLRESNGVVGHSHVDTVWNSDQIAEQNLLFWSNESFAQLYMPFDALLFFGSNGGGDQFAFVQKPQRADIFVWEHESDSRRWVANNLRDYLGRSLRVGGDDWYQL
;
A
#
# COMPACT_ATOMS: atom_id res chain seq x y z
N MET A 1 -6.54 -17.78 14.68
CA MET A 1 -6.70 -17.18 13.34
C MET A 1 -5.38 -16.49 13.02
N SER A 2 -4.81 -16.58 11.82
CA SER A 2 -3.61 -15.79 11.48
C SER A 2 -3.98 -14.30 11.30
N GLU A 3 -3.08 -13.38 11.63
CA GLU A 3 -3.30 -11.92 11.49
C GLU A 3 -3.75 -11.52 10.07
N ILE A 4 -3.17 -12.15 9.04
CA ILE A 4 -3.59 -11.97 7.64
C ILE A 4 -5.06 -12.33 7.40
N VAL A 5 -5.57 -13.39 8.02
CA VAL A 5 -6.97 -13.82 7.84
C VAL A 5 -7.89 -12.84 8.55
N GLU A 6 -7.47 -12.30 9.70
CA GLU A 6 -8.23 -11.26 10.39
C GLU A 6 -8.25 -9.96 9.58
N ALA A 7 -7.12 -9.56 8.99
CA ALA A 7 -7.05 -8.41 8.08
C ALA A 7 -7.99 -8.58 6.86
N GLU A 8 -7.95 -9.73 6.18
CA GLU A 8 -8.86 -10.03 5.06
C GLU A 8 -10.34 -10.00 5.50
N ARG A 9 -10.65 -10.55 6.69
CA ARG A 9 -11.99 -10.53 7.27
C ARG A 9 -12.47 -9.11 7.54
N ARG A 10 -11.62 -8.26 8.12
CA ARG A 10 -11.91 -6.83 8.39
C ARG A 10 -12.14 -6.05 7.10
N LEU A 11 -11.34 -6.31 6.07
CA LEU A 11 -11.42 -5.64 4.77
C LEU A 11 -12.58 -6.15 3.90
N GLY A 12 -13.14 -7.33 4.20
CA GLY A 12 -14.14 -7.98 3.35
C GLY A 12 -13.58 -8.37 1.97
N ARG A 13 -12.26 -8.47 1.84
CA ARG A 13 -11.54 -8.72 0.57
C ARG A 13 -10.27 -9.53 0.86
N THR A 14 -9.81 -10.25 -0.15
CA THR A 14 -8.52 -10.95 -0.05
C THR A 14 -7.35 -10.02 -0.34
N LEU A 15 -6.25 -10.20 0.38
CA LEU A 15 -4.99 -9.52 0.07
C LEU A 15 -4.36 -10.18 -1.18
N PRO A 16 -3.66 -9.41 -2.03
CA PRO A 16 -2.89 -9.93 -3.14
C PRO A 16 -1.94 -11.06 -2.72
N THR A 17 -1.78 -12.09 -3.56
CA THR A 17 -0.99 -13.28 -3.23
C THR A 17 0.44 -12.94 -2.84
N GLU A 18 1.11 -12.06 -3.58
CA GLU A 18 2.49 -11.64 -3.30
C GLU A 18 2.60 -10.92 -1.94
N LEU A 19 1.63 -10.05 -1.62
CA LEU A 19 1.59 -9.35 -0.33
C LEU A 19 1.39 -10.35 0.82
N LYS A 20 0.52 -11.35 0.66
CA LYS A 20 0.33 -12.39 1.68
C LYS A 20 1.57 -13.23 1.92
N GLN A 21 2.31 -13.56 0.86
CA GLN A 21 3.56 -14.31 1.01
C GLN A 21 4.56 -13.51 1.83
N LEU A 22 4.76 -12.24 1.50
CA LEU A 22 5.65 -11.35 2.25
C LEU A 22 5.23 -11.17 3.71
N LEU A 23 3.93 -10.95 3.97
CA LEU A 23 3.42 -10.78 5.34
C LEU A 23 3.58 -12.05 6.19
N ARG A 24 3.54 -13.24 5.59
CA ARG A 24 3.81 -14.50 6.31
C ARG A 24 5.27 -14.63 6.71
N GLU A 25 6.17 -14.08 5.91
CA GLU A 25 7.61 -14.18 6.14
C GLU A 25 8.11 -13.15 7.16
N SER A 26 7.57 -11.93 7.12
CA SER A 26 8.14 -10.78 7.84
C SER A 26 7.12 -9.92 8.59
N ASN A 27 5.84 -10.03 8.25
CA ASN A 27 4.76 -9.15 8.71
C ASN A 27 5.05 -7.66 8.52
N GLY A 28 5.65 -7.30 7.38
CA GLY A 28 5.99 -5.93 7.02
C GLY A 28 7.47 -5.77 6.69
N VAL A 29 7.82 -4.61 6.12
CA VAL A 29 9.19 -4.27 5.75
C VAL A 29 9.46 -2.83 6.15
N VAL A 30 10.46 -2.64 6.99
CA VAL A 30 10.98 -1.32 7.36
C VAL A 30 12.05 -0.91 6.34
N GLY A 31 11.87 0.26 5.75
CA GLY A 31 12.80 0.89 4.80
C GLY A 31 13.98 1.56 5.49
N HIS A 32 14.86 2.19 4.70
CA HIS A 32 16.13 2.76 5.17
C HIS A 32 15.96 3.86 6.23
N SER A 33 14.89 4.64 6.13
CA SER A 33 14.57 5.76 7.00
C SER A 33 13.74 5.39 8.23
N HIS A 34 13.54 4.08 8.49
CA HIS A 34 12.57 3.57 9.47
C HIS A 34 11.10 3.79 9.09
N VAL A 35 10.82 4.15 7.84
CA VAL A 35 9.48 4.18 7.28
C VAL A 35 9.05 2.77 6.88
N ASP A 36 7.81 2.39 7.20
CA ASP A 36 7.23 1.12 6.78
C ASP A 36 6.98 1.09 5.27
N THR A 37 7.98 0.64 4.52
CA THR A 37 7.90 0.37 3.07
C THR A 37 6.80 -0.62 2.75
N VAL A 38 6.57 -1.60 3.64
CA VAL A 38 5.36 -2.42 3.66
C VAL A 38 4.84 -2.48 5.09
N TRP A 39 3.60 -2.09 5.31
CA TRP A 39 2.92 -2.17 6.58
C TRP A 39 2.70 -3.62 7.03
N ASN A 40 2.55 -3.81 8.34
CA ASN A 40 2.05 -5.08 8.89
C ASN A 40 0.55 -5.28 8.54
N SER A 41 0.04 -6.51 8.71
CA SER A 41 -1.34 -6.82 8.31
C SER A 41 -2.42 -6.01 9.04
N ASP A 42 -2.19 -5.64 10.30
CA ASP A 42 -3.16 -4.86 11.08
C ASP A 42 -3.24 -3.42 10.58
N GLN A 43 -2.10 -2.79 10.33
CA GLN A 43 -2.01 -1.45 9.77
C GLN A 43 -2.57 -1.39 8.34
N ILE A 44 -2.35 -2.43 7.52
CA ILE A 44 -3.02 -2.55 6.21
C ILE A 44 -4.54 -2.49 6.37
N ALA A 45 -5.10 -3.26 7.31
CA ALA A 45 -6.54 -3.28 7.54
C ALA A 45 -7.06 -1.92 8.03
N GLU A 46 -6.38 -1.32 9.01
CA GLU A 46 -6.76 -0.03 9.60
C GLU A 46 -6.73 1.11 8.59
N GLN A 47 -5.63 1.26 7.86
CA GLN A 47 -5.44 2.36 6.92
C GLN A 47 -6.43 2.28 5.77
N ASN A 48 -6.65 1.09 5.18
CA ASN A 48 -7.62 0.96 4.09
C ASN A 48 -9.05 1.23 4.56
N LEU A 49 -9.45 0.76 5.74
CA LEU A 49 -10.76 1.08 6.30
C LEU A 49 -10.93 2.58 6.53
N LEU A 50 -9.90 3.26 7.03
CA LEU A 50 -9.89 4.72 7.19
C LEU A 50 -10.05 5.41 5.82
N PHE A 51 -9.24 5.05 4.82
CA PHE A 51 -9.31 5.64 3.48
C PHE A 51 -10.66 5.41 2.78
N TRP A 52 -11.28 4.24 2.96
CA TRP A 52 -12.54 3.92 2.30
C TRP A 52 -13.78 4.49 3.00
N SER A 53 -13.73 4.74 4.30
CA SER A 53 -14.92 5.12 5.10
C SER A 53 -14.93 6.58 5.55
N ASN A 54 -13.80 7.28 5.50
CA ASN A 54 -13.72 8.66 5.98
C ASN A 54 -14.34 9.64 4.96
N GLU A 55 -15.44 10.28 5.36
CA GLU A 55 -16.17 11.24 4.53
C GLU A 55 -15.33 12.47 4.13
N SER A 56 -14.41 12.92 4.98
CA SER A 56 -13.53 14.04 4.66
C SER A 56 -12.59 13.70 3.49
N PHE A 57 -12.13 12.45 3.40
CA PHE A 57 -11.33 12.01 2.25
C PHE A 57 -12.17 11.93 0.98
N ALA A 58 -13.42 11.48 1.07
CA ALA A 58 -14.32 11.44 -0.08
C ALA A 58 -14.67 12.84 -0.64
N GLN A 59 -14.53 13.90 0.16
CA GLN A 59 -14.71 15.29 -0.28
C GLN A 59 -13.47 15.88 -0.96
N LEU A 60 -12.28 15.35 -0.66
CA LEU A 60 -11.00 15.90 -1.11
C LEU A 60 -10.39 15.12 -2.28
N TYR A 61 -10.66 13.81 -2.35
CA TYR A 61 -9.94 12.88 -3.21
C TYR A 61 -10.88 12.05 -4.07
N MET A 62 -10.37 11.56 -5.20
CA MET A 62 -11.04 10.52 -5.96
C MET A 62 -11.23 9.25 -5.10
N PRO A 63 -12.28 8.45 -5.38
CA PRO A 63 -12.55 7.24 -4.62
C PRO A 63 -11.36 6.27 -4.57
N PHE A 64 -11.15 5.68 -3.39
CA PHE A 64 -10.08 4.72 -3.13
C PHE A 64 -10.50 3.26 -3.28
N ASP A 65 -11.74 2.97 -3.66
CA ASP A 65 -12.32 1.61 -3.65
C ASP A 65 -11.70 0.67 -4.71
N ALA A 66 -10.97 1.24 -5.67
CA ALA A 66 -10.16 0.55 -6.67
C ALA A 66 -8.71 0.25 -6.21
N LEU A 67 -8.29 0.77 -5.05
CA LEU A 67 -6.94 0.64 -4.50
C LEU A 67 -6.95 -0.17 -3.20
N LEU A 68 -5.86 -0.90 -2.96
CA LEU A 68 -5.54 -1.50 -1.68
C LEU A 68 -4.14 -1.02 -1.26
N PHE A 69 -4.10 -0.12 -0.28
CA PHE A 69 -2.86 0.46 0.25
C PHE A 69 -2.09 -0.54 1.10
N PHE A 70 -0.76 -0.51 1.02
CA PHE A 70 0.10 -1.45 1.74
C PHE A 70 1.40 -0.87 2.30
N GLY A 71 1.71 0.40 2.05
CA GLY A 71 2.94 1.03 2.52
C GLY A 71 2.94 2.53 2.24
N SER A 72 3.89 3.25 2.84
CA SER A 72 4.03 4.70 2.65
C SER A 72 5.48 5.11 2.39
N ASN A 73 5.69 6.36 1.97
CA ASN A 73 7.01 6.98 1.96
C ASN A 73 7.31 7.77 3.25
N GLY A 74 6.41 7.76 4.24
CA GLY A 74 6.53 8.53 5.49
C GLY A 74 6.21 10.03 5.35
N GLY A 75 6.16 10.57 4.13
CA GLY A 75 5.81 11.96 3.82
C GLY A 75 4.31 12.19 3.53
N GLY A 76 3.51 11.13 3.53
CA GLY A 76 2.06 11.18 3.29
C GLY A 76 1.63 10.39 2.06
N ASP A 77 2.55 10.12 1.13
CA ASP A 77 2.28 9.35 -0.07
C ASP A 77 2.20 7.86 0.23
N GLN A 78 1.27 7.19 -0.44
CA GLN A 78 0.88 5.81 -0.13
C GLN A 78 1.01 4.92 -1.36
N PHE A 79 1.50 3.71 -1.17
CA PHE A 79 1.63 2.71 -2.22
C PHE A 79 0.46 1.72 -2.17
N ALA A 80 -0.08 1.38 -3.34
CA ALA A 80 -1.27 0.55 -3.45
C ALA A 80 -1.19 -0.45 -4.61
N PHE A 81 -1.81 -1.61 -4.39
CA PHE A 81 -2.22 -2.50 -5.47
C PHE A 81 -3.52 -2.01 -6.10
N VAL A 82 -3.68 -2.23 -7.40
CA VAL A 82 -4.94 -1.98 -8.09
C VAL A 82 -5.84 -3.22 -8.03
N GLN A 83 -7.06 -3.02 -7.55
CA GLN A 83 -8.06 -4.06 -7.33
C GLN A 83 -9.17 -4.08 -8.39
N LYS A 84 -9.34 -2.99 -9.15
CA LYS A 84 -10.40 -2.85 -10.16
C LYS A 84 -9.87 -2.22 -11.47
N PRO A 85 -9.57 -3.02 -12.52
CA PRO A 85 -9.43 -4.47 -12.49
C PRO A 85 -8.22 -4.91 -11.65
N GLN A 86 -8.25 -6.11 -11.11
CA GLN A 86 -7.13 -6.65 -10.34
C GLN A 86 -5.91 -6.83 -11.26
N ARG A 87 -4.80 -6.19 -10.89
CA ARG A 87 -3.50 -6.29 -11.58
C ARG A 87 -2.36 -6.22 -10.58
N ALA A 88 -1.19 -6.70 -10.98
CA ALA A 88 -0.02 -6.75 -10.12
C ALA A 88 0.63 -5.38 -9.93
N ASP A 89 0.34 -4.41 -10.82
CA ASP A 89 0.94 -3.09 -10.81
C ASP A 89 0.79 -2.36 -9.47
N ILE A 90 1.87 -1.69 -9.08
CA ILE A 90 1.94 -0.85 -7.89
C ILE A 90 1.81 0.60 -8.32
N PHE A 91 0.88 1.30 -7.68
CA PHE A 91 0.67 2.73 -7.84
C PHE A 91 1.10 3.45 -6.57
N VAL A 92 1.57 4.69 -6.74
CA VAL A 92 1.63 5.67 -5.65
C VAL A 92 0.41 6.59 -5.77
N TRP A 93 -0.19 6.90 -4.63
CA TRP A 93 -1.10 8.02 -4.47
C TRP A 93 -0.33 9.16 -3.79
N GLU A 94 -0.26 10.29 -4.49
CA GLU A 94 0.28 11.54 -3.94
C GLU A 94 -0.81 12.29 -3.19
N HIS A 95 -0.62 12.48 -1.89
CA HIS A 95 -1.68 12.99 -1.03
C HIS A 95 -1.98 14.48 -1.26
N GLU A 96 -1.01 15.25 -1.76
CA GLU A 96 -1.13 16.69 -1.98
C GLU A 96 -1.90 17.02 -3.27
N SER A 97 -1.69 16.22 -4.31
CA SER A 97 -2.20 16.47 -5.66
C SER A 97 -3.36 15.55 -6.05
N ASP A 98 -3.65 14.54 -5.23
CA ASP A 98 -4.53 13.41 -5.53
C ASP A 98 -4.11 12.62 -6.78
N SER A 99 -2.85 12.76 -7.23
CA SER A 99 -2.37 12.03 -8.39
C SER A 99 -2.18 10.55 -8.07
N ARG A 100 -2.41 9.68 -9.06
CA ARG A 100 -2.22 8.23 -8.95
C ARG A 100 -1.35 7.78 -10.11
N ARG A 101 -0.09 7.44 -9.81
CA ARG A 101 0.91 7.10 -10.83
C ARG A 101 1.39 5.68 -10.67
N TRP A 102 1.62 5.01 -11.80
CA TRP A 102 2.30 3.73 -11.82
C TRP A 102 3.76 3.89 -11.39
N VAL A 103 4.26 3.03 -10.51
CA VAL A 103 5.64 3.11 -9.98
C VAL A 103 6.42 1.79 -10.06
N ALA A 104 5.73 0.65 -10.13
CA ALA A 104 6.35 -0.66 -10.32
C ALA A 104 5.38 -1.69 -10.92
N ASN A 105 5.94 -2.71 -11.59
CA ASN A 105 5.16 -3.76 -12.25
C ASN A 105 4.48 -4.75 -11.28
N ASN A 106 5.05 -4.92 -10.09
CA ASN A 106 4.60 -5.86 -9.05
C ASN A 106 5.34 -5.57 -7.73
N LEU A 107 5.02 -6.34 -6.68
CA LEU A 107 5.61 -6.13 -5.34
C LEU A 107 7.13 -6.34 -5.35
N ARG A 108 7.61 -7.32 -6.13
CA ARG A 108 9.05 -7.60 -6.23
C ARG A 108 9.82 -6.45 -6.87
N ASP A 109 9.30 -5.88 -7.96
CA ASP A 109 9.87 -4.71 -8.62
C ASP A 109 9.83 -3.48 -7.68
N TYR A 110 8.72 -3.28 -6.97
CA TYR A 110 8.60 -2.25 -5.94
C TYR A 110 9.69 -2.36 -4.87
N LEU A 111 9.83 -3.53 -4.23
CA LEU A 111 10.84 -3.76 -3.19
C LEU A 111 12.27 -3.59 -3.74
N GLY A 112 12.52 -4.07 -4.96
CA GLY A 112 13.82 -3.93 -5.61
C GLY A 112 14.22 -2.48 -5.90
N ARG A 113 13.24 -1.57 -6.05
CA ARG A 113 13.48 -0.13 -6.22
C ARG A 113 13.56 0.59 -4.88
N SER A 114 12.56 0.40 -4.02
CA SER A 114 12.43 1.09 -2.74
C SER A 114 13.55 0.75 -1.75
N LEU A 115 14.11 -0.46 -1.83
CA LEU A 115 15.21 -0.89 -0.97
C LEU A 115 16.60 -0.70 -1.62
N ARG A 116 16.71 -0.07 -2.79
CA ARG A 116 17.99 0.08 -3.49
C ARG A 116 18.46 1.53 -3.56
N VAL A 117 17.55 2.48 -3.69
CA VAL A 117 17.86 3.91 -3.82
C VAL A 117 17.85 4.55 -2.43
N GLY A 118 18.81 5.43 -2.16
CA GLY A 118 18.86 6.15 -0.88
C GLY A 118 17.71 7.14 -0.79
N GLY A 119 16.69 6.82 0.02
CA GLY A 119 15.56 7.70 0.34
C GLY A 119 14.21 7.11 -0.07
N ASP A 120 13.15 7.56 0.61
CA ASP A 120 11.80 7.03 0.41
C ASP A 120 11.07 7.62 -0.81
N ASP A 121 11.65 8.66 -1.43
CA ASP A 121 11.12 9.37 -2.61
C ASP A 121 11.62 8.81 -3.96
N TRP A 122 12.07 7.56 -3.97
CA TRP A 122 12.63 6.87 -5.15
C TRP A 122 11.72 6.85 -6.39
N TYR A 123 10.42 7.11 -6.21
CA TYR A 123 9.37 7.08 -7.23
C TYR A 123 9.08 8.45 -7.87
N GLN A 124 9.82 9.49 -7.47
CA GLN A 124 9.72 10.85 -8.02
C GLN A 124 10.69 11.14 -9.18
N LEU A 125 11.41 10.13 -9.67
CA LEU A 125 12.40 10.24 -10.75
C LEU A 125 11.79 10.35 -12.14
#